data_AF-A0A1F7SJS5-F1
#
_entry.id   AF-A0A1F7SJS5-F1
#
_cell.length_a   1.000
_cell.length_b   1.000
_cell.length_c   1.000
_cell.angle_alpha   90.00
_cell.angle_beta   90.00
_cell.angle_gamma   90.00
#
_symmetry.space_group_name_H-M   'P 1'
#
loop_
_entity.id
_entity.type
_entity.pdbx_description
1 polymer ?
#
loop_
_entity_poly.entity_id
_entity_poly.type
_entity_poly.pdbx_seq_one_letter_code
_entity_poly.pdbx_strand_id
1 'polypeptide(L)'
;MKRVLLLLADGFEAFEAAAFTDVLGWASAFGEEPIEVVTAGLHPKLKCTFTFEVIPMLHLLEVNVEDFDAVAIPGGFEKAGFYKDAYSREFLDIIRKFSEQGKPIASICVGALPVGRSGILTGRRATTYHLLEGKRRRELAAMGAVVVDTPLVQDGNIITSTSPATAIDVAFTLLEALTSPENANRIKKLMGFDSYNAKFVHINIISENWGKLAQFYERVFGCKCVLPERDMSGKWIEDGTGVFNAHIKGIHLRLPGYDENGPTLEIFQYNRNILGEKPKINQTGLVHIAFLVDDVESALSKVLSEGGSQLGKIVMKDIPEVGKLIFVYAKDPEGNIIELQNWEK
;
A
#
# COMPACT_ATOMS: atom_id res chain seq x y z
N MET A 1 -17.66 20.43 13.69
CA MET A 1 -17.93 19.17 14.41
C MET A 1 -18.54 18.22 13.42
N LYS A 2 -17.82 17.16 13.09
CA LYS A 2 -18.29 16.13 12.17
C LYS A 2 -19.19 15.14 12.92
N ARG A 3 -20.19 14.59 12.24
CA ARG A 3 -21.10 13.59 12.83
C ARG A 3 -21.15 12.34 11.95
N VAL A 4 -20.91 11.18 12.55
CA VAL A 4 -20.94 9.89 11.85
C VAL A 4 -22.08 9.05 12.41
N LEU A 5 -22.97 8.60 11.54
CA LEU A 5 -23.99 7.64 11.90
C LEU A 5 -23.38 6.24 11.92
N LEU A 6 -23.33 5.60 13.08
CA LEU A 6 -23.01 4.18 13.18
C LEU A 6 -24.33 3.40 13.11
N LEU A 7 -24.60 2.86 11.93
CA LEU A 7 -25.87 2.22 11.60
C LEU A 7 -25.82 0.73 11.98
N LEU A 8 -26.55 0.36 13.04
CA LEU A 8 -26.48 -0.95 13.67
C LEU A 8 -27.74 -1.77 13.44
N ALA A 9 -27.57 -2.98 12.90
CA ALA A 9 -28.62 -4.00 12.82
C ALA A 9 -28.52 -4.95 14.03
N ASP A 10 -29.64 -5.47 14.53
CA ASP A 10 -29.63 -6.53 15.55
C ASP A 10 -28.82 -7.73 15.04
N GLY A 11 -27.87 -8.22 15.83
CA GLY A 11 -26.92 -9.26 15.44
C GLY A 11 -25.63 -8.75 14.79
N PHE A 12 -25.32 -7.44 14.84
CA PHE A 12 -24.03 -6.90 14.36
C PHE A 12 -22.82 -7.42 15.16
N GLU A 13 -21.63 -7.37 14.58
CA GLU A 13 -20.39 -7.76 15.24
C GLU A 13 -19.76 -6.58 16.00
N ALA A 14 -19.65 -6.71 17.33
CA ALA A 14 -19.18 -5.63 18.20
C ALA A 14 -17.77 -5.14 17.87
N PHE A 15 -16.87 -6.04 17.44
CA PHE A 15 -15.50 -5.68 17.08
C PHE A 15 -15.44 -4.75 15.86
N GLU A 16 -16.24 -5.03 14.83
CA GLU A 16 -16.29 -4.20 13.63
C GLU A 16 -16.91 -2.82 13.93
N ALA A 17 -17.93 -2.78 14.79
CA ALA A 17 -18.50 -1.52 15.26
C ALA A 17 -17.50 -0.72 16.12
N ALA A 18 -16.76 -1.40 16.99
CA ALA A 18 -15.77 -0.80 17.89
C ALA A 18 -14.62 -0.14 17.14
N ALA A 19 -14.22 -0.69 15.99
CA ALA A 19 -13.20 -0.05 15.15
C ALA A 19 -13.59 1.39 14.76
N PHE A 20 -14.86 1.63 14.41
CA PHE A 20 -15.35 2.97 14.11
C PHE A 20 -15.44 3.85 15.35
N THR A 21 -15.99 3.35 16.47
CA THR A 21 -16.12 4.16 17.69
C THR A 21 -14.76 4.56 18.24
N ASP A 22 -13.78 3.65 18.21
CA ASP A 22 -12.47 3.89 18.79
C ASP A 22 -11.65 4.82 17.91
N VAL A 23 -11.53 4.56 16.60
CA VAL A 23 -10.76 5.44 15.70
C VAL A 23 -11.32 6.86 15.69
N LEU A 24 -12.64 7.01 15.54
CA LEU A 24 -13.27 8.33 15.49
C LEU A 24 -13.31 9.00 16.88
N GLY A 25 -13.39 8.23 17.97
CA GLY A 25 -13.27 8.73 19.33
C GLY A 25 -11.88 9.27 19.64
N TRP A 26 -10.82 8.55 19.24
CA TRP A 26 -9.44 9.03 19.32
C TRP A 26 -9.23 10.27 18.47
N ALA A 27 -9.80 10.31 17.26
CA ALA A 27 -9.78 11.50 16.41
C ALA A 27 -10.47 12.70 17.06
N SER A 28 -11.62 12.50 17.71
CA SER A 28 -12.29 13.59 18.44
C SER A 28 -11.49 14.07 19.66
N ALA A 29 -10.72 13.20 20.31
CA ALA A 29 -9.95 13.54 21.50
C ALA A 29 -8.59 14.17 21.19
N PHE A 30 -7.92 13.75 20.11
CA PHE A 30 -6.52 14.08 19.83
C PHE A 30 -6.24 14.55 18.39
N GLY A 31 -7.26 14.57 17.55
CA GLY A 31 -7.21 15.00 16.15
C GLY A 31 -7.47 16.48 15.97
N GLU A 32 -7.72 16.87 14.73
CA GLU A 32 -7.82 18.27 14.31
C GLU A 32 -9.18 18.93 14.64
N GLU A 33 -10.27 18.15 14.61
CA GLU A 33 -11.61 18.64 14.92
C GLU A 33 -12.45 17.59 15.67
N PRO A 34 -13.46 18.02 16.47
CA PRO A 34 -14.35 17.08 17.16
C PRO A 34 -15.20 16.26 16.19
N ILE A 35 -15.30 14.95 16.49
CA ILE A 35 -16.11 13.98 15.73
C ILE A 35 -17.07 13.28 16.70
N GLU A 36 -18.36 13.37 16.43
CA GLU A 36 -19.39 12.66 17.18
C GLU A 36 -19.80 11.39 16.42
N VAL A 37 -19.76 10.23 17.08
CA VAL A 37 -20.32 8.98 16.56
C VAL A 37 -21.66 8.71 17.22
N VAL A 38 -22.74 8.65 16.43
CA VAL A 38 -24.10 8.42 16.92
C VAL A 38 -24.58 7.06 16.48
N THR A 39 -24.93 6.19 17.43
CA THR A 39 -25.48 4.87 17.13
C THR A 39 -26.98 4.94 16.84
N ALA A 40 -27.43 4.27 15.78
CA ALA A 40 -28.85 4.14 15.48
C ALA A 40 -29.20 2.69 15.11
N GLY A 41 -30.39 2.26 15.52
CA GLY A 41 -30.92 0.93 15.22
C GLY A 41 -32.44 0.87 15.27
N LEU A 42 -33.00 -0.25 14.81
CA LEU A 42 -34.45 -0.46 14.71
C LEU A 42 -35.13 -0.83 16.03
N HIS A 43 -34.35 -1.21 17.05
CA HIS A 43 -34.87 -1.67 18.33
C HIS A 43 -34.26 -0.83 19.45
N PRO A 44 -34.98 -0.63 20.57
CA PRO A 44 -34.46 0.12 21.73
C PRO A 44 -33.24 -0.55 22.39
N LYS A 45 -33.01 -1.82 22.08
CA LYS A 45 -31.85 -2.59 22.53
C LYS A 45 -31.48 -3.59 21.45
N LEU A 46 -30.22 -3.57 21.04
CA LEU A 46 -29.65 -4.46 20.03
C LEU A 46 -28.75 -5.49 20.70
N LYS A 47 -28.82 -6.73 20.25
CA LYS A 47 -27.89 -7.80 20.61
C LYS A 47 -26.79 -7.85 19.58
N CYS A 48 -25.54 -7.94 20.03
CA CYS A 48 -24.44 -8.24 19.11
C CYS A 48 -24.49 -9.73 18.71
N THR A 49 -23.71 -10.12 17.71
CA THR A 49 -23.53 -11.54 17.32
C THR A 49 -23.14 -12.43 18.50
N PHE A 50 -22.32 -11.87 19.40
CA PHE A 50 -21.80 -12.56 20.58
C PHE A 50 -22.43 -11.97 21.85
N THR A 51 -21.64 -11.73 22.90
CA THR A 51 -22.14 -11.50 24.27
C THR A 51 -22.71 -10.10 24.53
N PHE A 52 -22.30 -9.07 23.78
CA PHE A 52 -22.65 -7.69 24.09
C PHE A 52 -24.08 -7.31 23.67
N GLU A 53 -24.65 -6.35 24.40
CA GLU A 53 -25.88 -5.67 24.03
C GLU A 53 -25.63 -4.16 24.03
N VAL A 54 -26.26 -3.44 23.10
CA VAL A 54 -26.10 -1.99 22.93
C VAL A 54 -27.47 -1.33 22.91
N ILE A 55 -27.60 -0.22 23.63
CA ILE A 55 -28.76 0.68 23.54
C ILE A 55 -28.35 1.76 22.53
N PRO A 56 -28.92 1.80 21.31
CA PRO A 56 -28.60 2.82 20.35
C PRO A 56 -29.04 4.21 20.86
N MET A 57 -28.31 5.25 20.50
CA MET A 57 -28.63 6.63 20.90
C MET A 57 -29.90 7.14 20.22
N LEU A 58 -30.18 6.68 18.99
CA LEU A 58 -31.37 7.03 18.22
C LEU A 58 -32.12 5.78 17.76
N HIS A 59 -33.44 5.88 17.71
CA HIS A 59 -34.22 4.95 16.91
C HIS A 59 -34.03 5.28 15.43
N LEU A 60 -33.93 4.28 14.56
CA LEU A 60 -33.61 4.49 13.14
C LEU A 60 -34.59 5.44 12.42
N LEU A 61 -35.87 5.40 12.81
CA LEU A 61 -36.91 6.28 12.26
C LEU A 61 -36.76 7.76 12.65
N GLU A 62 -35.95 8.07 13.66
CA GLU A 62 -35.67 9.43 14.12
C GLU A 62 -34.43 10.03 13.44
N VAL A 63 -33.71 9.23 12.64
CA VAL A 63 -32.49 9.68 11.97
C VAL A 63 -32.82 10.63 10.82
N ASN A 64 -32.33 11.86 10.93
CA ASN A 64 -32.22 12.79 9.80
C ASN A 64 -30.80 12.72 9.20
N VAL A 65 -30.69 12.23 7.97
CA VAL A 65 -29.40 12.03 7.27
C VAL A 65 -28.64 13.34 7.02
N GLU A 66 -29.35 14.46 6.94
CA GLU A 66 -28.74 15.78 6.75
C GLU A 66 -27.81 16.17 7.90
N ASP A 67 -28.09 15.68 9.11
CA ASP A 67 -27.33 16.01 10.31
C ASP A 67 -26.02 15.21 10.47
N PHE A 68 -25.70 14.33 9.52
CA PHE A 68 -24.53 13.46 9.54
C PHE A 68 -23.66 13.66 8.32
N ASP A 69 -22.34 13.64 8.49
CA ASP A 69 -21.36 13.76 7.41
C ASP A 69 -21.08 12.41 6.74
N ALA A 70 -21.23 11.29 7.45
CA ALA A 70 -21.00 9.94 6.91
C ALA A 70 -21.80 8.86 7.65
N VAL A 71 -21.83 7.65 7.05
CA VAL A 71 -22.41 6.45 7.67
C VAL A 71 -21.39 5.31 7.70
N ALA A 72 -21.34 4.62 8.83
CA ALA A 72 -20.52 3.43 9.06
C ALA A 72 -21.44 2.22 9.35
N ILE A 73 -21.15 1.08 8.71
CA ILE A 73 -22.00 -0.12 8.71
C ILE A 73 -21.14 -1.35 9.02
N PRO A 74 -21.13 -1.83 10.27
CA PRO A 74 -20.47 -3.09 10.60
C PRO A 74 -21.22 -4.28 10.00
N GLY A 75 -20.53 -5.40 9.86
CA GLY A 75 -21.11 -6.69 9.57
C GLY A 75 -21.78 -7.33 10.78
N GLY A 76 -22.17 -8.59 10.62
CA GLY A 76 -22.85 -9.38 11.63
C GLY A 76 -23.14 -10.78 11.13
N PHE A 77 -23.95 -11.53 11.87
CA PHE A 77 -24.18 -12.94 11.58
C PHE A 77 -25.65 -13.25 11.29
N GLU A 78 -25.87 -14.06 10.26
CA GLU A 78 -27.20 -14.56 9.88
C GLU A 78 -27.91 -15.27 11.03
N LYS A 79 -27.18 -16.15 11.73
CA LYS A 79 -27.67 -16.88 12.91
C LYS A 79 -28.07 -15.97 14.07
N ALA A 80 -27.52 -14.75 14.12
CA ALA A 80 -27.84 -13.74 15.12
C ALA A 80 -28.97 -12.80 14.67
N GLY A 81 -29.53 -12.98 13.47
CA GLY A 81 -30.65 -12.17 12.98
C GLY A 81 -30.26 -10.95 12.14
N PHE A 82 -28.97 -10.71 11.87
CA PHE A 82 -28.45 -9.51 11.19
C PHE A 82 -29.26 -9.04 9.98
N TYR A 83 -29.61 -9.96 9.08
CA TYR A 83 -30.32 -9.61 7.85
C TYR A 83 -31.79 -9.22 8.03
N LYS A 84 -32.41 -9.50 9.19
CA LYS A 84 -33.79 -9.05 9.47
C LYS A 84 -33.86 -7.53 9.50
N ASP A 85 -32.88 -6.92 10.15
CA ASP A 85 -32.77 -5.48 10.27
C ASP A 85 -32.04 -4.87 9.07
N ALA A 86 -30.88 -5.42 8.69
CA ALA A 86 -30.03 -4.85 7.65
C ALA A 86 -30.69 -4.80 6.25
N TYR A 87 -31.67 -5.68 6.00
CA TYR A 87 -32.44 -5.68 4.75
C TYR A 87 -33.85 -5.09 4.87
N SER A 88 -34.20 -4.51 6.03
CA SER A 88 -35.44 -3.75 6.19
C SER A 88 -35.44 -2.54 5.26
N ARG A 89 -36.65 -2.05 4.94
CA ARG A 89 -36.79 -0.91 4.04
C ARG A 89 -36.14 0.34 4.62
N GLU A 90 -36.34 0.56 5.91
CA GLU A 90 -35.85 1.68 6.70
C GLU A 90 -34.32 1.74 6.69
N PHE A 91 -33.65 0.60 6.89
CA PHE A 91 -32.19 0.50 6.87
C PHE A 91 -31.63 0.81 5.48
N LEU A 92 -32.22 0.23 4.44
CA LEU A 92 -31.81 0.47 3.05
C LEU A 92 -32.10 1.92 2.60
N ASP A 93 -33.17 2.54 3.09
CA ASP A 93 -33.53 3.93 2.79
C ASP A 93 -32.50 4.93 3.37
N ILE A 94 -31.97 4.66 4.57
CA ILE A 94 -30.87 5.46 5.12
C ILE A 94 -29.63 5.38 4.22
N ILE A 95 -29.22 4.17 3.80
CA ILE A 95 -28.07 3.98 2.91
C ILE A 95 -28.24 4.75 1.59
N ARG A 96 -29.42 4.66 0.97
CA ARG A 96 -29.73 5.40 -0.26
C ARG A 96 -29.59 6.91 -0.07
N LYS A 97 -30.15 7.47 1.00
CA LYS A 97 -30.07 8.92 1.29
C LYS A 97 -28.63 9.41 1.48
N PHE A 98 -27.77 8.65 2.16
CA PHE A 98 -26.34 8.99 2.26
C PHE A 98 -25.68 9.00 0.88
N SER A 99 -25.99 8.02 0.04
CA SER A 99 -25.46 7.94 -1.33
C SER A 99 -25.94 9.08 -2.23
N GLU A 100 -27.23 9.45 -2.14
CA GLU A 100 -27.82 10.56 -2.89
C GLU A 100 -27.14 11.90 -2.57
N GLN A 101 -26.69 12.08 -1.33
CA GLN A 101 -25.97 13.26 -0.88
C GLN A 101 -24.45 13.18 -1.14
N GLY A 102 -23.95 12.10 -1.76
CA GLY A 102 -22.52 11.89 -2.02
C GLY A 102 -21.66 11.74 -0.76
N LYS A 103 -22.29 11.49 0.40
CA LYS A 103 -21.62 11.38 1.69
C LYS A 103 -20.87 10.05 1.81
N PRO A 104 -19.74 9.97 2.54
CA PRO A 104 -19.02 8.72 2.72
C PRO A 104 -19.88 7.60 3.35
N ILE A 105 -19.77 6.40 2.78
CA ILE A 105 -20.40 5.16 3.26
C ILE A 105 -19.29 4.14 3.47
N ALA A 106 -19.04 3.75 4.72
CA ALA A 106 -18.04 2.74 5.04
C ALA A 106 -18.71 1.47 5.57
N SER A 107 -18.35 0.32 5.03
CA SER A 107 -18.87 -0.97 5.47
C SER A 107 -17.78 -2.01 5.62
N ILE A 108 -17.94 -2.90 6.61
CA ILE A 108 -16.99 -3.96 6.93
C ILE A 108 -17.67 -5.31 6.68
N CYS A 109 -16.93 -6.27 6.13
CA CYS A 109 -17.35 -7.66 6.02
C CYS A 109 -18.69 -7.80 5.28
N VAL A 110 -19.70 -8.40 5.91
CA VAL A 110 -21.05 -8.55 5.33
C VAL A 110 -21.90 -7.28 5.40
N GLY A 111 -21.43 -6.22 6.05
CA GLY A 111 -22.04 -4.89 6.03
C GLY A 111 -22.14 -4.31 4.62
N ALA A 112 -21.33 -4.79 3.65
CA ALA A 112 -21.45 -4.43 2.25
C ALA A 112 -22.71 -5.00 1.56
N LEU A 113 -23.32 -6.06 2.11
CA LEU A 113 -24.51 -6.67 1.50
C LEU A 113 -25.76 -5.78 1.58
N PRO A 114 -26.12 -5.12 2.70
CA PRO A 114 -27.21 -4.14 2.68
C PRO A 114 -26.88 -2.93 1.80
N VAL A 115 -25.60 -2.56 1.66
CA VAL A 115 -25.17 -1.53 0.68
C VAL A 115 -25.47 -2.00 -0.75
N GLY A 116 -25.12 -3.24 -1.11
CA GLY A 116 -25.48 -3.83 -2.40
C GLY A 116 -26.98 -3.92 -2.62
N ARG A 117 -27.72 -4.38 -1.61
CA ARG A 117 -29.18 -4.56 -1.67
C ARG A 117 -29.94 -3.23 -1.77
N SER A 118 -29.35 -2.14 -1.31
CA SER A 118 -29.92 -0.79 -1.48
C SER A 118 -29.95 -0.33 -2.94
N GLY A 119 -29.15 -0.97 -3.81
CA GLY A 119 -29.00 -0.69 -5.25
C GLY A 119 -27.79 0.18 -5.59
N ILE A 120 -27.13 0.80 -4.61
CA ILE A 120 -26.10 1.81 -4.88
C ILE A 120 -24.77 1.25 -5.38
N LEU A 121 -24.55 -0.07 -5.28
CA LEU A 121 -23.34 -0.72 -5.78
C LEU A 121 -23.45 -1.24 -7.21
N THR A 122 -24.60 -1.09 -7.89
CA THR A 122 -24.76 -1.58 -9.27
C THR A 122 -23.73 -0.92 -10.19
N GLY A 123 -22.87 -1.73 -10.81
CA GLY A 123 -21.77 -1.28 -11.68
C GLY A 123 -20.55 -0.70 -10.95
N ARG A 124 -20.56 -0.64 -9.61
CA ARG A 124 -19.46 -0.10 -8.79
C ARG A 124 -18.55 -1.22 -8.30
N ARG A 125 -17.27 -0.89 -8.10
CA ARG A 125 -16.29 -1.79 -7.50
C ARG A 125 -16.56 -1.90 -6.01
N ALA A 126 -16.63 -3.13 -5.50
CA ALA A 126 -16.82 -3.39 -4.08
C ALA A 126 -16.22 -4.73 -3.66
N THR A 127 -16.10 -4.95 -2.36
CA THR A 127 -15.77 -6.25 -1.79
C THR A 127 -16.66 -6.55 -0.58
N THR A 128 -16.58 -7.77 -0.06
CA THR A 128 -17.30 -8.22 1.13
C THR A 128 -16.60 -9.46 1.68
N TYR A 129 -17.21 -10.12 2.67
CA TYR A 129 -16.68 -11.33 3.28
C TYR A 129 -16.23 -12.38 2.26
N HIS A 130 -14.95 -12.73 2.32
CA HIS A 130 -14.25 -13.45 1.26
C HIS A 130 -14.08 -14.95 1.52
N LEU A 131 -14.08 -15.35 2.79
CA LEU A 131 -13.91 -16.75 3.20
C LEU A 131 -15.24 -17.52 3.04
N LEU A 132 -15.23 -18.80 3.46
CA LEU A 132 -16.36 -19.73 3.31
C LEU A 132 -16.79 -19.84 1.84
N GLU A 133 -15.81 -20.22 1.01
CA GLU A 133 -15.96 -20.43 -0.43
C GLU A 133 -16.46 -19.19 -1.19
N GLY A 134 -16.30 -17.98 -0.64
CA GLY A 134 -16.74 -16.74 -1.29
C GLY A 134 -18.25 -16.61 -1.46
N LYS A 135 -19.06 -17.27 -0.62
CA LYS A 135 -20.53 -17.21 -0.67
C LYS A 135 -21.04 -15.76 -0.72
N ARG A 136 -20.54 -14.90 0.16
CA ARG A 136 -21.01 -13.49 0.27
C ARG A 136 -20.55 -12.64 -0.91
N ARG A 137 -19.37 -12.92 -1.49
CA ARG A 137 -18.93 -12.30 -2.75
C ARG A 137 -19.88 -12.63 -3.90
N ARG A 138 -20.34 -13.88 -4.03
CA ARG A 138 -21.35 -14.24 -5.04
C ARG A 138 -22.68 -13.53 -4.82
N GLU A 139 -23.13 -13.42 -3.56
CA GLU A 139 -24.34 -12.66 -3.22
C GLU A 139 -24.22 -11.18 -3.60
N LEU A 140 -23.07 -10.55 -3.29
CA LEU A 140 -22.82 -9.15 -3.65
C LEU A 140 -22.77 -8.96 -5.17
N ALA A 141 -22.12 -9.87 -5.89
CA ALA A 141 -22.09 -9.85 -7.37
C ALA A 141 -23.49 -9.98 -7.97
N ALA A 142 -24.36 -10.82 -7.40
CA ALA A 142 -25.75 -10.97 -7.82
C ALA A 142 -26.59 -9.69 -7.62
N MET A 143 -26.14 -8.76 -6.76
CA MET A 143 -26.74 -7.43 -6.57
C MET A 143 -26.17 -6.38 -7.56
N GLY A 144 -25.33 -6.79 -8.51
CA GLY A 144 -24.79 -5.95 -9.58
C GLY A 144 -23.46 -5.27 -9.27
N ALA A 145 -22.82 -5.57 -8.13
CA ALA A 145 -21.49 -5.04 -7.82
C ALA A 145 -20.39 -5.73 -8.63
N VAL A 146 -19.37 -4.97 -9.02
CA VAL A 146 -18.12 -5.49 -9.59
C VAL A 146 -17.23 -5.91 -8.44
N VAL A 147 -17.26 -7.20 -8.08
CA VAL A 147 -16.52 -7.70 -6.91
C VAL A 147 -15.01 -7.73 -7.19
N VAL A 148 -14.23 -7.08 -6.32
CA VAL A 148 -12.77 -7.01 -6.39
C VAL A 148 -12.13 -7.80 -5.24
N ASP A 149 -11.14 -8.62 -5.56
CA ASP A 149 -10.40 -9.44 -4.59
C ASP A 149 -9.25 -8.67 -3.92
N THR A 150 -9.59 -7.61 -3.20
CA THR A 150 -8.67 -6.86 -2.34
C THR A 150 -9.27 -6.72 -0.93
N PRO A 151 -8.44 -6.59 0.13
CA PRO A 151 -8.94 -6.47 1.51
C PRO A 151 -9.86 -5.27 1.74
N LEU A 152 -9.57 -4.16 1.05
CA LEU A 152 -10.33 -2.91 1.10
C LEU A 152 -10.53 -2.41 -0.34
N VAL A 153 -11.73 -1.90 -0.64
CA VAL A 153 -12.07 -1.28 -1.92
C VAL A 153 -12.76 0.05 -1.62
N GLN A 154 -12.20 1.13 -2.15
CA GLN A 154 -12.85 2.44 -2.20
C GLN A 154 -13.20 2.78 -3.64
N ASP A 155 -14.49 2.98 -3.90
CA ASP A 155 -15.03 3.45 -5.18
C ASP A 155 -15.82 4.73 -4.91
N GLY A 156 -15.22 5.88 -5.23
CA GLY A 156 -15.77 7.19 -4.89
C GLY A 156 -15.97 7.35 -3.38
N ASN A 157 -17.20 7.66 -2.97
CA ASN A 157 -17.61 7.84 -1.57
C ASN A 157 -17.92 6.52 -0.84
N ILE A 158 -17.78 5.35 -1.46
CA ILE A 158 -18.14 4.06 -0.86
C ILE A 158 -16.88 3.25 -0.55
N ILE A 159 -16.73 2.84 0.71
CA ILE A 159 -15.64 2.03 1.24
C ILE A 159 -16.22 0.67 1.68
N THR A 160 -15.65 -0.41 1.18
CA THR A 160 -16.06 -1.78 1.52
C THR A 160 -14.83 -2.63 1.85
N SER A 161 -14.97 -3.64 2.72
CA SER A 161 -13.85 -4.51 3.09
C SER A 161 -14.25 -5.96 3.37
N THR A 162 -13.25 -6.84 3.52
CA THR A 162 -13.44 -8.29 3.40
C THR A 162 -13.63 -9.06 4.70
N SER A 163 -13.36 -8.51 5.87
CA SER A 163 -13.38 -9.30 7.13
C SER A 163 -13.16 -8.43 8.37
N PRO A 164 -13.38 -8.98 9.59
CA PRO A 164 -13.02 -8.30 10.84
C PRO A 164 -11.57 -7.81 10.87
N ALA A 165 -10.62 -8.54 10.26
CA ALA A 165 -9.20 -8.15 10.24
C ALA A 165 -8.93 -6.80 9.55
N THR A 166 -9.85 -6.34 8.70
CA THR A 166 -9.76 -5.06 7.97
C THR A 166 -10.51 -3.92 8.65
N ALA A 167 -11.17 -4.16 9.79
CA ALA A 167 -12.06 -3.20 10.43
C ALA A 167 -11.35 -1.88 10.76
N ILE A 168 -10.13 -1.97 11.30
CA ILE A 168 -9.36 -0.78 11.68
C ILE A 168 -8.93 0.05 10.48
N ASP A 169 -8.54 -0.59 9.37
CA ASP A 169 -8.14 0.11 8.15
C ASP A 169 -9.32 0.83 7.49
N VAL A 170 -10.52 0.24 7.54
CA VAL A 170 -11.76 0.90 7.07
C VAL A 170 -12.08 2.13 7.93
N ALA A 171 -11.94 2.02 9.25
CA ALA A 171 -12.19 3.14 10.14
C ALA A 171 -11.19 4.29 9.92
N PHE A 172 -9.90 4.00 9.68
CA PHE A 172 -8.92 5.02 9.29
C PHE A 172 -9.20 5.61 7.90
N THR A 173 -9.62 4.80 6.93
CA THR A 173 -9.98 5.28 5.59
C THR A 173 -11.21 6.20 5.64
N LEU A 174 -12.19 5.89 6.50
CA LEU A 174 -13.34 6.77 6.73
C LEU A 174 -12.91 8.08 7.41
N LEU A 175 -12.02 8.01 8.41
CA LEU A 175 -11.48 9.19 9.08
C LEU A 175 -10.74 10.10 8.08
N GLU A 176 -9.91 9.52 7.21
CA GLU A 176 -9.23 10.23 6.13
C GLU A 176 -10.23 10.92 5.19
N ALA A 177 -11.27 10.20 4.75
CA ALA A 177 -12.31 10.76 3.89
C ALA A 177 -13.14 11.88 4.56
N LEU A 178 -13.28 11.85 5.89
CA LEU A 178 -14.00 12.86 6.67
C LEU A 178 -13.15 14.09 7.00
N THR A 179 -11.84 13.92 7.09
CA THR A 179 -10.89 14.93 7.58
C THR A 179 -9.74 15.10 6.59
N SER A 180 -8.59 14.49 6.84
CA SER A 180 -7.38 14.56 6.02
C SER A 180 -6.50 13.32 6.19
N PRO A 181 -5.63 12.99 5.21
CA PRO A 181 -4.62 11.94 5.36
C PRO A 181 -3.67 12.20 6.52
N GLU A 182 -3.34 13.47 6.79
CA GLU A 182 -2.46 13.88 7.89
C GLU A 182 -3.10 13.56 9.25
N ASN A 183 -4.38 13.90 9.43
CA ASN A 183 -5.12 13.60 10.65
C ASN A 183 -5.27 12.09 10.85
N ALA A 184 -5.64 11.35 9.81
CA ALA A 184 -5.76 9.89 9.90
C ALA A 184 -4.43 9.21 10.30
N ASN A 185 -3.31 9.61 9.68
CA ASN A 185 -1.98 9.10 10.03
C ASN A 185 -1.55 9.49 11.45
N ARG A 186 -1.86 10.71 11.88
CA ARG A 186 -1.62 11.14 13.27
C ARG A 186 -2.36 10.26 14.26
N ILE A 187 -3.65 10.00 14.04
CA ILE A 187 -4.45 9.15 14.93
C ILE A 187 -3.97 7.70 14.90
N LYS A 188 -3.62 7.18 13.72
CA LYS A 188 -3.01 5.86 13.56
C LYS A 188 -1.77 5.70 14.44
N LYS A 189 -0.90 6.71 14.44
CA LYS A 189 0.29 6.75 15.30
C LYS A 189 -0.05 6.82 16.79
N LEU A 190 -0.98 7.69 17.18
CA LEU A 190 -1.37 7.84 18.60
C LEU A 190 -2.02 6.58 19.17
N MET A 191 -2.75 5.82 18.34
CA MET A 191 -3.35 4.53 18.68
C MET A 191 -2.34 3.36 18.64
N GLY A 192 -1.08 3.60 18.29
CA GLY A 192 -0.04 2.56 18.25
C GLY A 192 -0.07 1.66 17.01
N PHE A 193 -0.79 2.05 15.95
CA PHE A 193 -0.78 1.35 14.65
C PHE A 193 0.34 1.84 13.71
N ASP A 194 1.36 2.53 14.26
CA ASP A 194 2.52 2.97 13.51
C ASP A 194 3.38 1.75 13.12
N SER A 195 3.39 1.39 11.84
CA SER A 195 4.38 0.46 11.31
C SER A 195 5.58 1.27 10.83
N TYR A 196 6.72 1.12 11.50
CA TYR A 196 7.99 1.64 11.00
C TYR A 196 8.24 1.08 9.60
N ASN A 197 8.23 1.95 8.59
CA ASN A 197 8.49 1.56 7.21
C ASN A 197 9.78 2.22 6.73
N ALA A 198 10.82 1.42 6.51
CA ALA A 198 12.03 1.85 5.84
C ALA A 198 11.97 1.43 4.37
N LYS A 199 12.23 2.37 3.45
CA LYS A 199 12.30 2.10 2.01
C LYS A 199 13.73 2.25 1.53
N PHE A 200 14.25 1.25 0.82
CA PHE A 200 15.51 1.38 0.09
C PHE A 200 15.32 2.31 -1.13
N VAL A 201 16.13 3.36 -1.24
CA VAL A 201 15.96 4.39 -2.27
C VAL A 201 17.03 4.27 -3.36
N HIS A 202 18.30 4.24 -2.98
CA HIS A 202 19.38 4.20 -3.96
C HIS A 202 20.67 3.62 -3.38
N ILE A 203 21.57 3.30 -4.31
CA ILE A 203 23.00 3.12 -4.06
C ILE A 203 23.78 4.03 -5.01
N ASN A 204 24.95 4.49 -4.59
CA ASN A 204 25.76 5.44 -5.35
C ASN A 204 27.08 4.80 -5.82
N ILE A 205 27.41 5.00 -7.10
CA ILE A 205 28.71 4.69 -7.70
C ILE A 205 29.37 6.01 -8.09
N ILE A 206 30.57 6.22 -7.55
CA ILE A 206 31.45 7.30 -8.01
C ILE A 206 32.21 6.81 -9.24
N SER A 207 32.01 7.52 -10.35
CA SER A 207 32.47 7.15 -11.67
C SER A 207 33.46 8.17 -12.22
N GLU A 208 34.46 7.69 -12.97
CA GLU A 208 35.40 8.52 -13.73
C GLU A 208 34.73 9.16 -14.96
N ASN A 209 33.81 8.44 -15.60
CA ASN A 209 32.99 8.95 -16.70
C ASN A 209 31.54 8.51 -16.51
N TRP A 210 30.78 9.34 -15.78
CA TRP A 210 29.41 8.99 -15.38
C TRP A 210 28.52 8.67 -16.58
N GLY A 211 28.69 9.37 -17.70
CA GLY A 211 27.88 9.19 -18.90
C GLY A 211 28.13 7.85 -19.58
N LYS A 212 29.41 7.43 -19.68
CA LYS A 212 29.77 6.12 -20.23
C LYS A 212 29.27 4.99 -19.35
N LEU A 213 29.41 5.13 -18.03
CA LEU A 213 28.95 4.10 -17.11
C LEU A 213 27.42 4.01 -17.08
N ALA A 214 26.72 5.14 -17.15
CA ALA A 214 25.27 5.15 -17.24
C ALA A 214 24.77 4.42 -18.51
N GLN A 215 25.36 4.72 -19.67
CA GLN A 215 25.04 4.05 -20.93
C GLN A 215 25.27 2.53 -20.87
N PHE A 216 26.31 2.08 -20.17
CA PHE A 216 26.54 0.65 -19.94
C PHE A 216 25.35 0.00 -19.22
N TYR A 217 24.92 0.56 -18.08
CA TYR A 217 23.81 -0.01 -17.31
C TYR A 217 22.47 0.04 -18.05
N GLU A 218 22.22 1.08 -18.84
CA GLU A 218 21.04 1.15 -19.70
C GLU A 218 21.05 0.07 -20.78
N ARG A 219 22.16 -0.10 -21.50
CA ARG A 219 22.23 -1.03 -22.63
C ARG A 219 22.28 -2.49 -22.21
N VAL A 220 22.95 -2.79 -21.10
CA VAL A 220 23.13 -4.15 -20.61
C VAL A 220 21.90 -4.62 -19.83
N PHE A 221 21.39 -3.79 -18.92
CA PHE A 221 20.37 -4.19 -17.95
C PHE A 221 19.01 -3.53 -18.17
N GLY A 222 18.88 -2.59 -19.10
CA GLY A 222 17.64 -1.87 -19.33
C GLY A 222 17.28 -0.89 -18.22
N CYS A 223 18.27 -0.43 -17.44
CA CYS A 223 18.07 0.67 -16.50
C CYS A 223 17.53 1.91 -17.23
N LYS A 224 16.78 2.77 -16.52
CA LYS A 224 16.15 3.96 -17.12
C LYS A 224 16.64 5.25 -16.48
N CYS A 225 17.08 6.21 -17.30
CA CYS A 225 17.37 7.56 -16.85
C CYS A 225 16.20 8.18 -16.09
N VAL A 226 16.50 8.77 -14.94
CA VAL A 226 15.58 9.59 -14.15
C VAL A 226 16.10 11.03 -14.19
N LEU A 227 15.47 11.82 -15.05
CA LEU A 227 15.80 13.23 -15.26
C LEU A 227 15.40 14.12 -14.07
N PRO A 228 16.02 15.29 -13.90
CA PRO A 228 17.09 15.86 -14.75
C PRO A 228 18.46 15.20 -14.53
N GLU A 229 19.40 15.44 -15.44
CA GLU A 229 20.83 15.26 -15.10
C GLU A 229 21.20 16.16 -13.91
N ARG A 230 22.14 15.69 -13.09
CA ARG A 230 22.65 16.43 -11.95
C ARG A 230 23.89 17.21 -12.36
N ASP A 231 23.90 18.48 -12.03
CA ASP A 231 25.06 19.38 -12.10
C ASP A 231 24.99 20.25 -10.84
N MET A 232 25.67 19.79 -9.78
CA MET A 232 25.48 20.30 -8.42
C MET A 232 26.80 20.79 -7.84
N SER A 233 26.80 22.02 -7.32
CA SER A 233 27.96 22.62 -6.65
C SER A 233 27.52 23.62 -5.58
N GLY A 234 28.48 24.10 -4.79
CA GLY A 234 28.29 25.13 -3.77
C GLY A 234 28.35 24.59 -2.35
N LYS A 235 28.27 25.50 -1.38
CA LYS A 235 28.53 25.21 0.03
C LYS A 235 27.67 24.07 0.60
N TRP A 236 26.41 23.95 0.18
CA TRP A 236 25.52 22.88 0.65
C TRP A 236 25.98 21.48 0.21
N ILE A 237 26.62 21.34 -0.96
CA ILE A 237 27.23 20.07 -1.39
C ILE A 237 28.45 19.76 -0.52
N GLU A 238 29.29 20.77 -0.23
CA GLU A 238 30.44 20.59 0.66
C GLU A 238 30.01 20.17 2.06
N ASP A 239 29.00 20.85 2.62
CA ASP A 239 28.45 20.55 3.94
C ASP A 239 27.84 19.12 3.98
N GLY A 240 27.18 18.69 2.90
CA GLY A 240 26.55 17.37 2.81
C GLY A 240 27.50 16.20 2.53
N THR A 241 28.59 16.45 1.78
CA THR A 241 29.54 15.40 1.36
C THR A 241 30.83 15.39 2.18
N GLY A 242 31.14 16.49 2.87
CA GLY A 242 32.43 16.72 3.51
C GLY A 242 33.58 16.99 2.54
N VAL A 243 33.31 17.15 1.24
CA VAL A 243 34.33 17.36 0.20
C VAL A 243 34.43 18.85 -0.14
N PHE A 244 35.61 19.43 0.07
CA PHE A 244 35.87 20.85 -0.22
C PHE A 244 35.81 21.17 -1.71
N ASN A 245 35.10 22.24 -2.08
CA ASN A 245 34.86 22.68 -3.45
C ASN A 245 34.33 21.57 -4.38
N ALA A 246 33.43 20.75 -3.83
CA ALA A 246 32.83 19.65 -4.56
C ALA A 246 31.90 20.16 -5.67
N HIS A 247 32.11 19.61 -6.86
CA HIS A 247 31.22 19.77 -8.01
C HIS A 247 30.91 18.40 -8.57
N ILE A 248 29.64 18.02 -8.52
CA ILE A 248 29.16 16.68 -8.87
C ILE A 248 28.34 16.78 -10.15
N LYS A 249 28.66 15.92 -11.12
CA LYS A 249 27.84 15.69 -12.31
C LYS A 249 27.40 14.24 -12.37
N GLY A 250 26.20 13.97 -12.87
CA GLY A 250 25.76 12.59 -12.99
C GLY A 250 24.27 12.42 -13.20
N ILE A 251 23.79 11.20 -13.00
CA ILE A 251 22.39 10.86 -13.19
C ILE A 251 21.94 9.73 -12.26
N HIS A 252 20.64 9.63 -12.07
CA HIS A 252 20.00 8.47 -11.45
C HIS A 252 19.50 7.54 -12.55
N LEU A 253 19.79 6.26 -12.39
CA LEU A 253 19.26 5.19 -13.23
C LEU A 253 18.31 4.33 -12.41
N ARG A 254 17.04 4.33 -12.76
CA ARG A 254 16.06 3.41 -12.18
C ARG A 254 16.38 1.97 -12.57
N LEU A 255 16.45 1.09 -11.57
CA LEU A 255 16.77 -0.31 -11.75
C LEU A 255 15.65 -1.05 -12.50
N PRO A 256 15.98 -2.06 -13.33
CA PRO A 256 14.99 -2.85 -14.05
C PRO A 256 14.14 -3.70 -13.10
N GLY A 257 12.94 -4.09 -13.55
CA GLY A 257 12.04 -4.94 -12.76
C GLY A 257 11.19 -4.21 -11.71
N TYR A 258 11.31 -2.89 -11.59
CA TYR A 258 10.52 -2.06 -10.66
C TYR A 258 9.62 -1.05 -11.38
N ASP A 259 8.58 -0.57 -10.67
CA ASP A 259 7.68 0.49 -11.13
C ASP A 259 8.36 1.87 -11.20
N GLU A 260 7.60 2.94 -11.48
CA GLU A 260 8.13 4.32 -11.59
C GLU A 260 8.78 4.87 -10.32
N ASN A 261 8.48 4.28 -9.17
CA ASN A 261 8.99 4.66 -7.86
C ASN A 261 10.03 3.66 -7.31
N GLY A 262 10.57 2.82 -8.20
CA GLY A 262 11.61 1.84 -7.89
C GLY A 262 12.94 2.47 -7.47
N PRO A 263 13.83 1.68 -6.85
CA PRO A 263 15.14 2.16 -6.42
C PRO A 263 16.01 2.56 -7.61
N THR A 264 16.96 3.46 -7.34
CA THR A 264 17.88 4.00 -8.36
C THR A 264 19.34 3.66 -8.06
N LEU A 265 20.13 3.52 -9.12
CA LEU A 265 21.57 3.59 -9.10
C LEU A 265 21.98 5.03 -9.41
N GLU A 266 22.63 5.70 -8.48
CA GLU A 266 23.23 7.01 -8.72
C GLU A 266 24.62 6.81 -9.32
N ILE A 267 24.89 7.42 -10.47
CA ILE A 267 26.20 7.39 -11.11
C ILE A 267 26.71 8.82 -11.17
N PHE A 268 27.62 9.15 -10.25
CA PHE A 268 28.11 10.50 -10.03
C PHE A 268 29.61 10.60 -10.29
N GLN A 269 30.05 11.75 -10.77
CA GLN A 269 31.44 12.08 -11.02
C GLN A 269 31.74 13.42 -10.34
N TYR A 270 32.78 13.45 -9.52
CA TYR A 270 33.25 14.70 -8.93
C TYR A 270 34.23 15.39 -9.89
N ASN A 271 34.37 16.70 -9.73
CA ASN A 271 35.45 17.48 -10.33
C ASN A 271 36.85 16.96 -9.97
N ARG A 272 36.98 16.30 -8.81
CA ARG A 272 38.19 15.59 -8.40
C ARG A 272 37.83 14.27 -7.71
N ASN A 273 37.84 13.18 -8.47
CA ASN A 273 37.72 11.84 -7.92
C ASN A 273 39.01 11.44 -7.18
N ILE A 274 38.87 10.68 -6.10
CA ILE A 274 39.98 9.94 -5.47
C ILE A 274 39.96 8.53 -6.08
N LEU A 275 41.04 8.16 -6.76
CA LEU A 275 41.17 6.83 -7.34
C LEU A 275 41.43 5.81 -6.22
N GLY A 276 40.46 4.91 -6.01
CA GLY A 276 40.59 3.78 -5.09
C GLY A 276 41.26 2.57 -5.75
N GLU A 277 41.63 1.58 -4.93
CA GLU A 277 41.95 0.25 -5.47
C GLU A 277 40.69 -0.38 -6.09
N LYS A 278 40.87 -1.13 -7.18
CA LYS A 278 39.74 -1.87 -7.78
C LYS A 278 39.21 -2.91 -6.78
N PRO A 279 37.87 -3.02 -6.62
CA PRO A 279 37.28 -3.93 -5.65
C PRO A 279 37.66 -5.39 -5.94
N LYS A 280 37.89 -6.16 -4.87
CA LYS A 280 38.15 -7.60 -4.93
C LYS A 280 36.93 -8.35 -4.40
N ILE A 281 36.61 -9.51 -4.99
CA ILE A 281 35.42 -10.30 -4.60
C ILE A 281 35.45 -10.77 -3.14
N ASN A 282 36.63 -10.85 -2.54
CA ASN A 282 36.85 -11.24 -1.15
C ASN A 282 37.21 -10.06 -0.23
N GLN A 283 36.95 -8.82 -0.65
CA GLN A 283 37.15 -7.62 0.15
C GLN A 283 35.96 -7.41 1.08
N THR A 284 36.21 -7.04 2.34
CA THR A 284 35.15 -6.63 3.26
C THR A 284 34.51 -5.32 2.80
N GLY A 285 33.18 -5.29 2.68
CA GLY A 285 32.43 -4.07 2.34
C GLY A 285 31.30 -4.34 1.34
N LEU A 286 30.88 -3.29 0.62
CA LEU A 286 29.99 -3.41 -0.53
C LEU A 286 30.79 -4.00 -1.70
N VAL A 287 30.47 -5.25 -2.06
CA VAL A 287 31.30 -6.01 -3.02
C VAL A 287 30.77 -5.93 -4.44
N HIS A 288 29.47 -6.22 -4.65
CA HIS A 288 28.90 -6.33 -5.98
C HIS A 288 27.43 -5.90 -6.01
N ILE A 289 26.93 -5.66 -7.23
CA ILE A 289 25.51 -5.43 -7.53
C ILE A 289 25.00 -6.62 -8.33
N ALA A 290 23.93 -7.27 -7.87
CA ALA A 290 23.39 -8.46 -8.51
C ALA A 290 22.17 -8.16 -9.38
N PHE A 291 22.11 -8.79 -10.55
CA PHE A 291 20.98 -8.74 -11.47
C PHE A 291 20.46 -10.15 -11.74
N LEU A 292 19.17 -10.35 -11.53
CA LEU A 292 18.47 -11.51 -12.06
C LEU A 292 18.27 -11.31 -13.56
N VAL A 293 18.77 -12.23 -14.36
CA VAL A 293 18.69 -12.19 -15.84
C VAL A 293 18.03 -13.45 -16.36
N ASP A 294 17.38 -13.37 -17.52
CA ASP A 294 16.74 -14.53 -18.13
C ASP A 294 17.75 -15.59 -18.58
N ASP A 295 18.90 -15.16 -19.12
CA ASP A 295 19.98 -16.03 -19.56
C ASP A 295 21.36 -15.43 -19.20
N VAL A 296 22.13 -16.17 -18.41
CA VAL A 296 23.42 -15.71 -17.85
C VAL A 296 24.49 -15.57 -18.94
N GLU A 297 24.50 -16.46 -19.94
CA GLU A 297 25.49 -16.44 -21.03
C GLU A 297 25.29 -15.23 -21.96
N SER A 298 24.04 -14.94 -22.33
CA SER A 298 23.67 -13.79 -23.15
C SER A 298 23.92 -12.48 -22.42
N ALA A 299 23.55 -12.40 -21.14
CA ALA A 299 23.83 -11.22 -20.32
C ALA A 299 25.34 -10.97 -20.18
N LEU A 300 26.14 -12.02 -19.94
CA LEU A 300 27.59 -11.89 -19.88
C LEU A 300 28.18 -11.44 -21.23
N SER A 301 27.70 -12.00 -22.34
CA SER A 301 28.12 -11.58 -23.68
C SER A 301 27.83 -10.10 -23.94
N LYS A 302 26.67 -9.61 -23.47
CA LYS A 302 26.31 -8.19 -23.53
C LYS A 302 27.24 -7.32 -22.68
N VAL A 303 27.53 -7.74 -21.44
CA VAL A 303 28.52 -7.06 -20.56
C VAL A 303 29.87 -6.90 -21.26
N LEU A 304 30.39 -7.98 -21.86
CA LEU A 304 31.66 -7.96 -22.58
C LEU A 304 31.63 -7.01 -23.78
N SER A 305 30.53 -6.99 -24.54
CA SER A 305 30.38 -6.12 -25.71
C SER A 305 30.30 -4.63 -25.38
N GLU A 306 29.82 -4.26 -24.19
CA GLU A 306 29.72 -2.87 -23.73
C GLU A 306 30.95 -2.44 -22.89
N GLY A 307 32.05 -3.19 -22.95
CA GLY A 307 33.33 -2.83 -22.34
C GLY A 307 33.55 -3.31 -20.92
N GLY A 308 32.67 -4.18 -20.41
CA GLY A 308 32.88 -4.92 -19.17
C GLY A 308 33.85 -6.09 -19.33
N SER A 309 34.05 -6.86 -18.26
CA SER A 309 34.93 -8.04 -18.25
C SER A 309 34.37 -9.16 -17.39
N GLN A 310 34.72 -10.40 -17.68
CA GLN A 310 34.31 -11.55 -16.87
C GLN A 310 35.22 -11.72 -15.64
N LEU A 311 34.64 -12.14 -14.51
CA LEU A 311 35.36 -12.48 -13.28
C LEU A 311 35.02 -13.91 -12.83
N GLY A 312 35.93 -14.85 -13.08
CA GLY A 312 35.68 -16.27 -12.82
C GLY A 312 35.01 -16.96 -14.02
N LYS A 313 34.27 -18.05 -13.78
CA LYS A 313 33.57 -18.83 -14.80
C LYS A 313 32.08 -18.89 -14.48
N ILE A 314 31.26 -19.14 -15.49
CA ILE A 314 29.85 -19.48 -15.27
C ILE A 314 29.78 -20.77 -14.47
N VAL A 315 29.00 -20.76 -13.40
CA VAL A 315 28.78 -21.90 -12.52
C VAL A 315 27.31 -22.26 -12.58
N MET A 316 27.04 -23.55 -12.72
CA MET A 316 25.72 -24.15 -12.61
C MET A 316 25.71 -25.08 -11.40
N LYS A 317 24.75 -24.90 -10.49
CA LYS A 317 24.69 -25.69 -9.26
C LYS A 317 23.25 -25.98 -8.86
N ASP A 318 22.94 -27.27 -8.71
CA ASP A 318 21.68 -27.71 -8.09
C ASP A 318 21.74 -27.49 -6.57
N ILE A 319 20.75 -26.76 -6.05
CA ILE A 319 20.56 -26.47 -4.63
C ILE A 319 19.33 -27.27 -4.16
N PRO A 320 19.50 -28.24 -3.24
CA PRO A 320 18.39 -29.03 -2.72
C PRO A 320 17.25 -28.14 -2.22
N GLU A 321 16.01 -28.48 -2.60
CA GLU A 321 14.76 -27.79 -2.20
C GLU A 321 14.56 -26.37 -2.74
N VAL A 322 15.55 -25.78 -3.42
CA VAL A 322 15.48 -24.40 -3.93
C VAL A 322 15.36 -24.36 -5.46
N GLY A 323 16.17 -25.15 -6.18
CA GLY A 323 16.25 -25.14 -7.63
C GLY A 323 17.69 -25.10 -8.13
N LYS A 324 17.87 -24.84 -9.43
CA LYS A 324 19.18 -24.78 -10.09
C LYS A 324 19.63 -23.34 -10.26
N LEU A 325 20.75 -22.99 -9.62
CA LEU A 325 21.38 -21.68 -9.71
C LEU A 325 22.39 -21.67 -10.86
N ILE A 326 22.27 -20.69 -11.75
CA ILE A 326 23.27 -20.35 -12.76
C ILE A 326 23.78 -18.95 -12.45
N PHE A 327 25.09 -18.77 -12.28
CA PHE A 327 25.64 -17.44 -11.99
C PHE A 327 27.06 -17.24 -12.51
N VAL A 328 27.44 -15.97 -12.67
CA VAL A 328 28.81 -15.53 -12.94
C VAL A 328 29.03 -14.12 -12.39
N TYR A 329 30.23 -13.88 -11.87
CA TYR A 329 30.67 -12.51 -11.59
C TYR A 329 31.28 -11.90 -12.85
N ALA A 330 31.03 -10.62 -13.05
CA ALA A 330 31.64 -9.81 -14.08
C ALA A 330 32.01 -8.45 -13.50
N LYS A 331 32.57 -7.58 -14.33
CA LYS A 331 32.87 -6.19 -13.99
C LYS A 331 32.31 -5.28 -15.06
N ASP A 332 31.81 -4.14 -14.64
CA ASP A 332 31.47 -3.03 -15.53
C ASP A 332 32.75 -2.39 -16.13
N PRO A 333 32.63 -1.37 -17.01
CA PRO A 333 33.78 -0.72 -17.63
C PRO A 333 34.76 -0.03 -16.67
N GLU A 334 34.34 0.29 -15.45
CA GLU A 334 35.19 0.95 -14.44
C GLU A 334 35.73 -0.04 -13.39
N GLY A 335 35.26 -1.29 -13.42
CA GLY A 335 35.75 -2.38 -12.60
C GLY A 335 34.89 -2.71 -11.38
N ASN A 336 33.71 -2.10 -11.24
CA ASN A 336 32.76 -2.49 -10.19
C ASN A 336 32.26 -3.91 -10.47
N ILE A 337 32.16 -4.72 -9.43
CA ILE A 337 31.76 -6.11 -9.60
C ILE A 337 30.24 -6.17 -9.74
N ILE A 338 29.80 -6.94 -10.73
CA ILE A 338 28.39 -7.25 -10.97
C ILE A 338 28.19 -8.77 -10.92
N GLU A 339 27.07 -9.21 -10.37
CA GLU A 339 26.65 -10.62 -10.40
C GLU A 339 25.50 -10.77 -11.39
N LEU A 340 25.64 -11.72 -12.32
CA LEU A 340 24.57 -12.15 -13.20
C LEU A 340 24.09 -13.50 -12.69
N GLN A 341 22.80 -13.61 -12.35
CA GLN A 341 22.23 -14.86 -11.85
C GLN A 341 20.90 -15.18 -12.51
N ASN A 342 20.59 -16.47 -12.56
CA ASN A 342 19.28 -17.02 -12.92
C ASN A 342 18.96 -18.21 -12.02
N TRP A 343 17.66 -18.37 -11.69
CA TRP A 343 17.15 -19.49 -10.92
C TRP A 343 16.11 -20.25 -11.74
N GLU A 344 16.44 -21.48 -12.11
CA GLU A 344 15.50 -22.43 -12.71
C GLU A 344 14.81 -23.19 -11.58
N LYS A 345 13.48 -23.02 -11.45
CA LYS A 345 12.66 -23.71 -10.45
C LYS A 345 12.23 -25.09 -10.89
#